data_AF-A0A6D0IGS9-F1
#
_entry.id   AF-A0A6D0IGS9-F1
#
_cell.length_a   1.000
_cell.length_b   1.000
_cell.length_c   1.000
_cell.angle_alpha   90.00
_cell.angle_beta   90.00
_cell.angle_gamma   90.00
#
_symmetry.space_group_name_H-M   'P 1'
#
loop_
_entity.id
_entity.type
_entity.pdbx_description
1 polymer ?
#
loop_
_entity_poly.entity_id
_entity_poly.type
_entity_poly.pdbx_seq_one_letter_code
_entity_poly.pdbx_strand_id
1 'polypeptide(L)'
;MKDERRPICEVVAESIERLIIDGVLKVGQPLPSERRLCEKLGFSRSALREGLTVLRGRGIIETAQGRDSRVARLNRVQDTSPLIHLFSTQPRTLYDLLDVRALLEGESARLAATLGTQADFVVITRCYEKMLAASENNKEISLIEHAQLDHAFHLAICQASHNQVLVFTLQSLTDLMFNSVFASVNNLY
;
A
#
# COMPACT_ATOMS: atom_id res chain seq x y z
N MET A 1 -24.02 -23.57 28.63
CA MET A 1 -23.05 -22.93 27.72
C MET A 1 -23.38 -21.45 27.68
N LYS A 2 -22.48 -20.58 28.17
CA LYS A 2 -22.67 -19.12 28.10
C LYS A 2 -22.67 -18.74 26.61
N ASP A 3 -23.71 -18.04 26.19
CA ASP A 3 -23.78 -17.34 24.91
C ASP A 3 -22.76 -16.18 24.98
N GLU A 4 -21.51 -16.45 24.61
CA GLU A 4 -20.48 -15.42 24.45
C GLU A 4 -20.80 -14.59 23.20
N ARG A 5 -21.74 -13.65 23.36
CA ARG A 5 -21.92 -12.59 22.38
C ARG A 5 -20.59 -11.84 22.26
N ARG A 6 -19.94 -12.00 21.10
CA ARG A 6 -18.73 -11.25 20.74
C ARG A 6 -18.96 -9.75 20.98
N PRO A 7 -18.00 -9.04 21.59
CA PRO A 7 -18.10 -7.60 21.78
C PRO A 7 -18.40 -6.89 20.45
N ILE A 8 -19.33 -5.94 20.44
CA ILE A 8 -19.70 -5.24 19.20
C ILE A 8 -18.50 -4.53 18.56
N CYS A 9 -17.57 -4.02 19.36
CA CYS A 9 -16.34 -3.39 18.90
C CYS A 9 -15.42 -4.37 18.13
N GLU A 10 -15.38 -5.64 18.52
CA GLU A 10 -14.66 -6.70 17.80
C GLU A 10 -15.32 -6.99 16.44
N VAL A 11 -16.65 -7.04 16.40
CA VAL A 11 -17.40 -7.24 15.16
C VAL A 11 -17.18 -6.06 14.18
N VAL A 12 -17.11 -4.83 14.70
CA VAL A 12 -16.74 -3.66 13.89
C VAL A 12 -15.32 -3.80 13.34
N ALA A 13 -14.35 -4.16 14.18
CA ALA A 13 -12.96 -4.31 13.79
C ALA A 13 -12.80 -5.37 12.67
N GLU A 14 -13.38 -6.55 12.86
CA GLU A 14 -13.39 -7.62 11.86
C GLU A 14 -14.04 -7.19 10.53
N SER A 15 -15.10 -6.37 10.58
CA SER A 15 -15.76 -5.87 9.37
C SER A 15 -14.86 -4.96 8.56
N ILE A 16 -14.07 -4.11 9.22
CA ILE A 16 -13.10 -3.22 8.55
C ILE A 16 -11.88 -4.03 8.06
N GLU A 17 -11.41 -5.01 8.83
CA GLU A 17 -10.33 -5.92 8.41
C GLU A 17 -10.70 -6.65 7.11
N ARG A 18 -11.95 -7.13 6.97
CA ARG A 18 -12.42 -7.71 5.70
C ARG A 18 -12.37 -6.73 4.54
N LEU A 19 -12.78 -5.47 4.74
CA LEU A 19 -12.65 -4.46 3.68
C LEU A 19 -11.20 -4.25 3.25
N ILE A 20 -10.23 -4.42 4.14
CA ILE A 20 -8.80 -4.34 3.82
C ILE A 20 -8.35 -5.58 3.04
N ILE A 21 -8.70 -6.77 3.53
CA ILE A 21 -8.36 -8.06 2.90
C ILE A 21 -8.97 -8.17 1.49
N ASP A 22 -10.20 -7.70 1.31
CA ASP A 22 -10.91 -7.68 0.03
C ASP A 22 -10.41 -6.57 -0.91
N GLY A 23 -9.46 -5.73 -0.46
CA GLY A 23 -8.89 -4.64 -1.26
C GLY A 23 -9.80 -3.41 -1.44
N VAL A 24 -10.94 -3.35 -0.75
CA VAL A 24 -11.86 -2.20 -0.76
C VAL A 24 -11.22 -0.99 -0.06
N LEU A 25 -10.47 -1.22 1.02
CA LEU A 25 -9.63 -0.24 1.69
C LEU A 25 -8.16 -0.60 1.44
N LYS A 26 -7.46 0.23 0.69
CA LYS A 26 -6.06 -0.04 0.33
C LYS A 26 -5.11 0.39 1.44
N VAL A 27 -3.96 -0.28 1.53
CA VAL A 27 -2.86 0.10 2.43
C VAL A 27 -2.47 1.57 2.21
N GLY A 28 -2.27 2.31 3.30
CA GLY A 28 -1.94 3.73 3.27
C GLY A 28 -3.11 4.67 2.91
N GLN A 29 -4.25 4.15 2.47
CA GLN A 29 -5.43 4.95 2.12
C GLN A 29 -6.10 5.50 3.39
N PRO A 30 -6.54 6.78 3.39
CA PRO A 30 -7.39 7.29 4.45
C PRO A 30 -8.70 6.51 4.53
N LEU A 31 -9.14 6.18 5.75
CA LEU A 31 -10.44 5.61 5.99
C LEU A 31 -11.53 6.60 5.57
N PRO A 32 -12.67 6.12 5.03
CA PRO A 32 -13.83 6.97 4.85
C PRO A 32 -14.27 7.59 6.18
N SER A 33 -15.00 8.71 6.11
CA SER A 33 -15.51 9.37 7.31
C SER A 33 -16.35 8.41 8.18
N GLU A 34 -16.32 8.63 9.51
CA GLU A 34 -17.09 7.80 10.46
C GLU A 34 -18.56 7.68 10.05
N ARG A 35 -19.17 8.78 9.58
CA ARG A 35 -20.53 8.79 9.06
C ARG A 35 -20.73 7.78 7.92
N ARG A 36 -19.85 7.82 6.91
CA ARG A 36 -19.94 6.94 5.74
C ARG A 36 -19.68 5.48 6.11
N LEU A 37 -18.78 5.22 7.05
CA LEU A 37 -18.54 3.87 7.57
C LEU A 37 -19.74 3.33 8.35
N CYS A 38 -20.36 4.15 9.20
CA CYS A 38 -21.60 3.78 9.91
C CYS A 38 -22.72 3.43 8.91
N GLU A 39 -22.93 4.26 7.88
CA GLU A 39 -23.94 4.03 6.84
C GLU A 39 -23.68 2.75 6.05
N LYS A 40 -22.41 2.46 5.70
CA LYS A 40 -22.05 1.26 4.93
C LYS A 40 -22.13 -0.03 5.76
N LEU A 41 -21.72 0.02 7.03
CA LEU A 41 -21.55 -1.16 7.87
C LEU A 41 -22.73 -1.39 8.84
N GLY A 42 -23.64 -0.42 8.98
CA GLY A 42 -24.82 -0.53 9.84
C GLY A 42 -24.52 -0.38 11.34
N PHE A 43 -23.35 0.11 11.73
CA PHE A 43 -22.98 0.30 13.13
C PHE A 43 -23.30 1.72 13.64
N SER A 44 -23.50 1.85 14.95
CA SER A 44 -23.58 3.16 15.61
C SER A 44 -22.22 3.85 15.64
N ARG A 45 -22.20 5.18 15.76
CA ARG A 45 -20.95 5.96 15.85
C ARG A 45 -20.09 5.56 17.06
N SER A 46 -20.73 5.25 18.20
CA SER A 46 -20.01 4.81 19.40
C SER A 46 -19.32 3.47 19.20
N ALA A 47 -20.04 2.48 18.67
CA ALA A 47 -19.48 1.16 18.35
C ALA A 47 -18.37 1.26 17.29
N LEU A 48 -18.55 2.12 16.28
CA LEU A 48 -17.53 2.37 15.27
C LEU A 48 -16.24 2.89 15.90
N ARG A 49 -16.32 3.89 16.78
CA ARG A 49 -15.15 4.48 17.46
C ARG A 49 -14.42 3.50 18.35
N GLU A 50 -15.14 2.62 19.03
CA GLU A 50 -14.53 1.54 19.82
C GLU A 50 -13.79 0.54 18.91
N GLY A 51 -14.41 0.10 17.81
CA GLY A 51 -13.76 -0.78 16.84
C GLY A 51 -12.52 -0.15 16.19
N LEU A 52 -12.58 1.13 15.83
CA LEU A 52 -11.41 1.88 15.35
C LEU A 52 -10.30 1.96 16.41
N THR A 53 -10.66 2.01 17.69
CA THR A 53 -9.68 1.99 18.79
C THR A 53 -9.00 0.64 18.91
N VAL A 54 -9.76 -0.46 18.77
CA VAL A 54 -9.20 -1.83 18.69
C VAL A 54 -8.21 -1.95 17.52
N LEU A 55 -8.60 -1.49 16.33
CA LEU A 55 -7.73 -1.55 15.14
C LEU A 55 -6.45 -0.73 15.28
N ARG A 56 -6.51 0.42 15.97
CA ARG A 56 -5.31 1.21 16.31
C ARG A 56 -4.42 0.47 17.29
N GLY A 57 -5.00 -0.16 18.32
CA GLY A 57 -4.26 -0.97 19.28
C GLY A 57 -3.54 -2.15 18.61
N ARG A 58 -4.13 -2.72 17.55
CA ARG A 58 -3.53 -3.77 16.71
C ARG A 58 -2.52 -3.25 15.68
N GLY A 59 -2.41 -1.95 15.48
CA GLY A 59 -1.57 -1.36 14.44
C GLY A 59 -2.07 -1.59 13.01
N ILE A 60 -3.32 -2.00 12.81
CA ILE A 60 -3.93 -2.20 11.48
C ILE A 60 -4.31 -0.87 10.83
N ILE A 61 -4.64 0.12 11.66
CA ILE A 61 -4.84 1.51 11.23
C ILE A 61 -4.02 2.45 12.08
N GLU A 62 -3.69 3.61 11.52
CA GLU A 62 -2.95 4.67 12.21
C GLU A 62 -3.65 6.02 12.07
N THR A 63 -3.57 6.85 13.11
CA THR A 63 -4.07 8.23 13.09
C THR A 63 -2.88 9.18 13.13
N ALA A 64 -2.72 10.03 12.13
CA ALA A 64 -1.77 11.14 12.18
C ALA A 64 -2.39 12.32 12.94
N GLN A 65 -1.59 13.09 13.69
CA GLN A 65 -2.07 14.24 14.48
C GLN A 65 -2.95 15.16 13.63
N GLY A 66 -4.24 15.28 14.01
CA GLY A 66 -5.21 16.12 13.34
C GLY A 66 -5.67 15.66 11.94
N ARG A 67 -5.35 14.44 11.50
CA ARG A 67 -5.73 13.89 10.19
C ARG A 67 -6.60 12.65 10.31
N ASP A 68 -7.30 12.31 9.23
CA ASP A 68 -8.09 11.09 9.10
C ASP A 68 -7.23 9.83 9.38
N SER A 69 -7.83 8.83 10.03
CA SER A 69 -7.18 7.53 10.21
C SER A 69 -6.94 6.89 8.85
N ARG A 70 -5.88 6.10 8.69
CA ARG A 70 -5.54 5.37 7.45
C ARG A 70 -5.20 3.92 7.74
N VAL A 71 -5.32 3.07 6.72
CA VAL A 71 -4.81 1.70 6.79
C VAL A 71 -3.30 1.77 6.96
N ALA A 72 -2.77 1.10 7.98
CA ALA A 72 -1.35 1.14 8.30
C ALA A 72 -0.52 0.52 7.18
N ARG A 73 0.69 1.07 6.95
CA ARG A 73 1.72 0.43 6.12
C ARG A 73 2.54 -0.49 7.02
N LEU A 74 2.90 -1.70 6.60
CA LEU A 74 3.75 -2.55 7.47
C LEU A 74 5.15 -1.96 7.65
N ASN A 75 5.64 -1.18 6.69
CA ASN A 75 6.90 -0.49 6.84
C ASN A 75 6.63 0.95 7.30
N ARG A 76 6.69 1.18 8.61
CA ARG A 76 7.10 2.50 9.08
C ARG A 76 8.56 2.64 8.71
N VAL A 77 8.84 3.36 7.63
CA VAL A 77 10.22 3.77 7.30
C VAL A 77 10.87 4.52 8.48
N GLN A 78 10.07 5.03 9.43
CA GLN A 78 10.58 5.67 10.65
C GLN A 78 11.05 4.68 11.74
N ASP A 79 10.69 3.40 11.65
CA ASP A 79 11.20 2.31 12.49
C ASP A 79 12.10 1.39 11.64
N THR A 80 13.09 1.97 10.93
CA THR A 80 14.06 1.15 10.21
C THR A 80 14.82 0.29 11.22
N SER A 81 14.53 -1.01 11.23
CA SER A 81 15.40 -1.99 11.86
C SER A 81 16.85 -1.72 11.42
N PRO A 82 17.87 -1.88 12.29
CA PRO A 82 19.27 -1.69 11.93
C PRO A 82 19.68 -2.46 10.65
N LEU A 83 19.04 -3.60 10.38
CA LEU A 83 19.21 -4.35 9.14
C LEU A 83 18.68 -3.61 7.90
N ILE A 84 17.51 -2.99 8.01
CA ILE A 84 16.93 -2.21 6.92
C ILE A 84 17.80 -0.99 6.59
N HIS A 85 18.35 -0.32 7.61
CA HIS A 85 19.32 0.75 7.42
C HIS A 85 20.58 0.24 6.70
N LEU A 86 21.18 -0.86 7.16
CA LEU A 86 22.35 -1.48 6.52
C LEU A 86 22.09 -1.85 5.05
N PHE A 87 20.92 -2.41 4.77
CA PHE A 87 20.52 -2.76 3.41
C PHE A 87 20.34 -1.53 2.53
N SER A 88 19.80 -0.44 3.06
CA SER A 88 19.61 0.80 2.30
C SER A 88 20.92 1.50 1.95
N THR A 89 22.01 1.29 2.71
CA THR A 89 23.29 1.95 2.48
C THR A 89 24.25 1.17 1.59
N GLN A 90 23.91 -0.07 1.19
CA GLN A 90 24.80 -0.94 0.43
C GLN A 90 24.32 -1.11 -1.03
N PRO A 91 25.12 -0.71 -2.05
CA PRO A 91 24.72 -0.80 -3.47
C PRO A 91 24.39 -2.23 -3.93
N ARG A 92 25.02 -3.25 -3.35
CA ARG A 92 24.73 -4.66 -3.67
C ARG A 92 23.29 -5.05 -3.34
N THR A 93 22.75 -4.54 -2.25
CA THR A 93 21.39 -4.85 -1.81
C THR A 93 20.35 -4.30 -2.78
N LEU A 94 20.65 -3.21 -3.50
CA LEU A 94 19.76 -2.69 -4.54
C LEU A 94 19.52 -3.74 -5.64
N TYR A 95 20.57 -4.45 -6.07
CA TYR A 95 20.43 -5.53 -7.06
C TYR A 95 19.62 -6.70 -6.53
N ASP A 96 19.92 -7.15 -5.29
CA ASP A 96 19.16 -8.23 -4.65
C ASP A 96 17.65 -7.87 -4.53
N LEU A 97 17.34 -6.59 -4.26
CA LEU A 97 15.96 -6.09 -4.21
C LEU A 97 15.29 -6.08 -5.59
N LEU A 98 16.01 -5.68 -6.64
CA LEU A 98 15.50 -5.69 -8.01
C LEU A 98 15.19 -7.12 -8.49
N ASP A 99 16.02 -8.10 -8.13
CA ASP A 99 15.78 -9.51 -8.47
C ASP A 99 14.49 -10.04 -7.83
N VAL A 100 14.28 -9.77 -6.53
CA VAL A 100 13.04 -10.16 -5.84
C VAL A 100 11.83 -9.47 -6.45
N ARG A 101 11.95 -8.19 -6.79
CA ARG A 101 10.86 -7.45 -7.46
C ARG A 101 10.51 -8.04 -8.82
N ALA A 102 11.50 -8.35 -9.65
CA ALA A 102 11.25 -8.91 -10.98
C ALA A 102 10.41 -10.20 -10.90
N LEU A 103 10.70 -11.07 -9.92
CA LEU A 103 9.92 -12.29 -9.68
C LEU A 103 8.48 -12.00 -9.23
N LEU A 104 8.31 -11.11 -8.25
CA LEU A 104 6.99 -10.78 -7.70
C LEU A 104 6.12 -9.98 -8.69
N GLU A 105 6.72 -9.09 -9.47
CA GLU A 105 6.03 -8.32 -10.51
C GLU A 105 5.60 -9.22 -11.67
N GLY A 106 6.42 -10.20 -12.06
CA GLY A 106 6.04 -11.22 -13.04
C GLY A 106 4.81 -12.02 -12.61
N GLU A 107 4.79 -12.49 -11.36
CA GLU A 107 3.63 -13.21 -10.82
C GLU A 107 2.40 -12.29 -10.68
N SER A 108 2.62 -11.04 -10.29
CA SER A 108 1.55 -10.03 -10.23
C SER A 108 0.92 -9.80 -11.61
N ALA A 109 1.73 -9.69 -12.67
CA ALA A 109 1.25 -9.56 -14.04
C ALA A 109 0.47 -10.80 -14.51
N ARG A 110 0.96 -12.00 -14.18
CA ARG A 110 0.26 -13.27 -14.48
C ARG A 110 -1.12 -13.32 -13.82
N LEU A 111 -1.20 -12.95 -12.53
CA LEU A 111 -2.46 -12.89 -11.79
C LEU A 111 -3.37 -11.80 -12.33
N ALA A 112 -2.86 -10.61 -12.62
CA ALA A 112 -3.62 -9.52 -13.22
C ALA A 112 -4.24 -9.90 -14.57
N ALA A 113 -3.50 -10.62 -15.41
CA ALA A 113 -4.03 -11.13 -16.68
C ALA A 113 -5.14 -12.17 -16.50
N THR A 114 -5.11 -12.93 -15.39
CA THR A 114 -6.07 -14.01 -15.11
C THR A 114 -7.32 -13.53 -14.37
N LEU A 115 -7.15 -12.61 -13.42
CA LEU A 115 -8.18 -12.21 -12.46
C LEU A 115 -8.64 -10.76 -12.63
N GLY A 116 -7.87 -9.93 -13.35
CA GLY A 116 -8.12 -8.50 -13.48
C GLY A 116 -9.46 -8.19 -14.12
N THR A 117 -10.10 -7.13 -13.63
CA THR A 117 -11.37 -6.65 -14.19
C THR A 117 -11.15 -5.64 -15.30
N GLN A 118 -12.19 -5.36 -16.10
CA GLN A 118 -12.14 -4.29 -17.10
C GLN A 118 -11.78 -2.94 -16.50
N ALA A 119 -12.22 -2.67 -15.26
CA ALA A 119 -11.88 -1.43 -14.55
C ALA A 119 -10.38 -1.37 -14.22
N ASP A 120 -9.78 -2.50 -13.85
CA ASP A 120 -8.34 -2.59 -13.58
C ASP A 120 -7.53 -2.32 -14.85
N PHE A 121 -7.92 -2.91 -15.99
CA PHE A 121 -7.24 -2.68 -17.26
C PHE A 121 -7.31 -1.21 -17.70
N VAL A 122 -8.44 -0.53 -17.50
CA VAL A 122 -8.54 0.92 -17.76
C VAL A 122 -7.54 1.71 -16.89
N VAL A 123 -7.39 1.35 -15.62
CA VAL A 123 -6.42 2.00 -14.72
C VAL A 123 -4.98 1.74 -15.16
N ILE A 124 -4.65 0.49 -15.51
CA ILE A 124 -3.32 0.11 -16.00
C ILE A 124 -2.97 0.89 -17.28
N THR A 125 -3.87 0.92 -18.27
CA THR A 125 -3.69 1.66 -19.52
C THR A 125 -3.44 3.14 -19.24
N ARG A 126 -4.23 3.75 -18.35
CA ARG A 126 -4.06 5.16 -18.00
C ARG A 126 -2.72 5.45 -17.31
N CYS A 127 -2.24 4.55 -16.44
CA CYS A 127 -0.92 4.70 -15.84
C CYS A 127 0.19 4.58 -16.88
N TYR A 128 0.07 3.62 -17.80
CA TYR A 128 1.02 3.42 -18.89
C TYR A 128 1.12 4.63 -19.82
N GLU A 129 -0.02 5.17 -20.26
CA GLU A 129 -0.07 6.35 -21.13
C GLU A 129 0.58 7.58 -20.47
N LYS A 130 0.37 7.78 -19.17
CA LYS A 130 1.03 8.86 -18.42
C LYS A 130 2.55 8.68 -18.37
N MET A 131 3.01 7.44 -18.15
CA MET A 131 4.43 7.11 -18.11
C MET A 131 5.10 7.32 -19.47
N LEU A 132 4.45 6.92 -20.57
CA LEU A 132 4.93 7.18 -21.93
C LEU A 132 4.97 8.66 -22.26
N ALA A 133 3.89 9.40 -21.99
CA ALA A 133 3.81 10.83 -22.28
C ALA A 133 4.90 11.63 -21.54
N ALA A 134 5.31 11.17 -20.36
CA ALA A 134 6.45 11.72 -19.65
C ALA A 134 7.77 11.49 -20.43
N SER A 135 8.01 10.28 -20.92
CA SER A 135 9.21 9.95 -21.69
C SER A 135 9.30 10.64 -23.06
N GLU A 136 8.16 10.94 -23.70
CA GLU A 136 8.11 11.47 -25.06
C GLU A 136 8.18 13.00 -25.13
N ASN A 137 7.78 13.71 -24.07
CA ASN A 137 7.49 15.15 -24.18
C ASN A 137 8.71 16.10 -24.20
N ASN A 138 9.97 15.61 -24.21
CA ASN A 138 11.20 16.44 -24.21
C ASN A 138 11.23 17.58 -23.15
N LYS A 139 10.30 17.58 -22.21
CA LYS A 139 10.34 18.41 -21.01
C LYS A 139 11.26 17.70 -20.04
N GLU A 140 12.22 18.41 -19.48
CA GLU A 140 13.00 17.93 -18.34
C GLU A 140 12.05 17.73 -17.15
N ILE A 141 11.45 16.54 -17.08
CA ILE A 141 10.86 16.04 -15.86
C ILE A 141 11.96 15.43 -15.01
N SER A 142 11.84 15.62 -13.70
CA SER A 142 12.82 15.12 -12.74
C SER A 142 12.90 13.59 -12.81
N LEU A 143 14.08 13.04 -12.55
CA LEU A 143 14.28 11.59 -12.34
C LEU A 143 13.30 11.03 -11.29
N ILE A 144 12.95 11.85 -10.29
CA ILE A 144 11.98 11.49 -9.24
C ILE A 144 10.57 11.34 -9.82
N GLU A 145 10.17 12.23 -10.72
CA GLU A 145 8.85 12.19 -11.35
C GLU A 145 8.72 10.98 -12.29
N HIS A 146 9.78 10.68 -13.05
CA HIS A 146 9.86 9.45 -13.84
C HIS A 146 9.70 8.19 -12.97
N ALA A 147 10.45 8.11 -11.86
CA ALA A 147 10.37 6.96 -10.95
C ALA A 147 8.98 6.81 -10.29
N GLN A 148 8.27 7.93 -10.03
CA GLN A 148 6.91 7.90 -9.51
C GLN A 148 5.90 7.37 -10.53
N LEU A 149 6.02 7.77 -11.81
CA LEU A 149 5.14 7.31 -12.87
C LEU A 149 5.37 5.82 -13.18
N ASP A 150 6.62 5.38 -13.23
CA ASP A 150 7.01 3.99 -13.34
C ASP A 150 6.41 3.15 -12.20
N HIS A 151 6.64 3.57 -10.95
CA HIS A 151 6.06 2.89 -9.79
C HIS A 151 4.53 2.83 -9.85
N ALA A 152 3.86 3.90 -10.28
CA ALA A 152 2.40 3.94 -10.38
C ALA A 152 1.86 2.94 -11.42
N PHE A 153 2.59 2.70 -12.51
CA PHE A 153 2.25 1.68 -13.51
C PHE A 153 2.41 0.26 -12.94
N HIS A 154 3.56 -0.06 -12.36
CA HIS A 154 3.80 -1.37 -11.74
C HIS A 154 2.82 -1.66 -10.58
N LEU A 155 2.49 -0.64 -9.78
CA LEU A 155 1.51 -0.77 -8.71
C LEU A 155 0.10 -1.04 -9.24
N ALA A 156 -0.30 -0.44 -10.37
CA ALA A 156 -1.61 -0.69 -10.97
C ALA A 156 -1.74 -2.17 -11.41
N ILE A 157 -0.71 -2.72 -12.03
CA ILE A 157 -0.65 -4.15 -12.39
C ILE A 157 -0.74 -5.01 -11.13
N CYS A 158 0.04 -4.68 -10.10
CA CYS A 158 0.02 -5.45 -8.86
C CYS A 158 -1.34 -5.41 -8.16
N GLN A 159 -2.04 -4.28 -8.14
CA GLN A 159 -3.39 -4.18 -7.59
C GLN A 159 -4.41 -5.03 -8.36
N ALA A 160 -4.26 -5.13 -9.68
CA ALA A 160 -5.09 -5.97 -10.53
C ALA A 160 -4.87 -7.48 -10.31
N SER A 161 -3.80 -7.88 -9.62
CA SER A 161 -3.62 -9.28 -9.17
C SER A 161 -4.66 -9.72 -8.13
N HIS A 162 -5.37 -8.75 -7.51
CA HIS A 162 -6.27 -8.95 -6.38
C HIS A 162 -5.65 -9.71 -5.19
N ASN A 163 -4.32 -9.78 -5.12
CA ASN A 163 -3.59 -10.36 -4.02
C ASN A 163 -3.02 -9.26 -3.13
N GLN A 164 -3.72 -8.94 -2.03
CA GLN A 164 -3.33 -7.85 -1.14
C GLN A 164 -1.97 -8.08 -0.47
N VAL A 165 -1.57 -9.34 -0.27
CA VAL A 165 -0.24 -9.68 0.27
C VAL A 165 0.84 -9.29 -0.74
N LEU A 166 0.66 -9.62 -2.02
CA LEU A 166 1.61 -9.21 -3.07
C LEU A 166 1.70 -7.69 -3.22
N VAL A 167 0.55 -7.00 -3.25
CA VAL A 167 0.50 -5.52 -3.31
C VAL A 167 1.30 -4.92 -2.16
N PHE A 168 1.05 -5.44 -0.97
CA PHE A 168 1.70 -4.97 0.23
C PHE A 168 3.23 -5.24 0.21
N THR A 169 3.65 -6.45 -0.13
CA THR A 169 5.08 -6.82 -0.18
C THR A 169 5.84 -5.98 -1.21
N LEU A 170 5.28 -5.80 -2.40
CA LEU A 170 5.92 -4.99 -3.45
C LEU A 170 6.00 -3.50 -3.09
N GLN A 171 4.98 -2.93 -2.44
CA GLN A 171 5.05 -1.56 -1.92
C GLN A 171 6.16 -1.41 -0.88
N SER A 172 6.30 -2.38 0.02
CA SER A 172 7.33 -2.38 1.05
C SER A 172 8.75 -2.45 0.50
N LEU A 173 8.97 -3.28 -0.53
CA LEU A 173 10.24 -3.35 -1.25
C LEU A 173 10.53 -2.07 -2.04
N THR A 174 9.49 -1.43 -2.59
CA THR A 174 9.62 -0.13 -3.26
C THR A 174 10.08 0.96 -2.30
N ASP A 175 9.45 1.07 -1.12
CA ASP A 175 9.85 2.06 -0.11
C ASP A 175 11.31 1.87 0.30
N LEU A 176 11.75 0.63 0.49
CA LEU A 176 13.15 0.30 0.78
C LEU A 176 14.11 0.72 -0.35
N MET A 177 13.71 0.49 -1.60
CA MET A 177 14.51 0.87 -2.76
C MET A 177 14.65 2.38 -2.87
N PHE A 178 13.57 3.15 -2.74
CA PHE A 178 13.63 4.61 -2.76
C PHE A 178 14.60 5.13 -1.71
N ASN A 179 14.51 4.63 -0.47
CA ASN A 179 15.45 5.02 0.59
C ASN A 179 16.90 4.68 0.22
N SER A 180 17.14 3.51 -0.40
CA SER A 180 18.49 3.11 -0.80
C SER A 180 19.08 3.97 -1.93
N VAL A 181 18.25 4.37 -2.89
CA VAL A 181 18.64 5.26 -3.99
C VAL A 181 18.92 6.66 -3.44
N PHE A 182 18.05 7.20 -2.59
CA PHE A 182 18.28 8.49 -1.92
C PHE A 182 19.57 8.48 -1.07
N ALA A 183 19.82 7.41 -0.30
CA ALA A 183 21.04 7.26 0.48
C ALA A 183 22.29 7.17 -0.41
N SER A 184 22.22 6.41 -1.51
CA SER A 184 23.34 6.24 -2.44
C SER A 184 23.67 7.55 -3.17
N VAL A 185 22.67 8.29 -3.63
CA VAL A 185 22.86 9.59 -4.31
C VAL A 185 23.41 10.65 -3.36
N ASN A 186 22.96 10.67 -2.09
CA ASN A 186 23.49 11.61 -1.09
C ASN A 186 24.94 11.30 -0.66
N ASN A 187 25.39 10.04 -0.76
CA ASN A 187 26.78 9.66 -0.46
C ASN A 187 27.75 9.88 -1.64
N LEU A 188 27.23 10.30 -2.81
CA LEU A 188 28.02 10.58 -4.02
C LEU A 188 28.46 12.06 -4.14
N TYR A 189 28.01 12.92 -3.22
CA TYR A 189 28.38 14.34 -3.09
C TYR A 189 28.85 14.65 -1.67
#